data_AF-A0A7Z9MM81-F1
#
_entry.id   AF-A0A7Z9MM81-F1
#
_cell.length_a   1.000
_cell.length_b   1.000
_cell.length_c   1.000
_cell.angle_alpha   90.00
_cell.angle_beta   90.00
_cell.angle_gamma   90.00
#
_symmetry.space_group_name_H-M   'P 1'
#
loop_
_entity.id
_entity.type
_entity.pdbx_description
1 polymer ?
#
loop_
_entity_poly.entity_id
_entity_poly.type
_entity_poly.pdbx_seq_one_letter_code
_entity_poly.pdbx_strand_id
1 'polypeptide(L)'
;MGSDRPTWRDRYPEEVTCVRCLGVYDQMYLDRLLWCDRCRIRARNRAAWWGWGGGLVFGGLVALYVWTVIQPTDLVIRGWLGTIAAATWVGSKVAREIIYGGMRFRNARAVEATPPALDSP
;
A
#
# COMPACT_ATOMS: atom_id res chain seq x y z
N MET A 1 -39.33 16.57 29.39
CA MET A 1 -39.59 15.70 28.22
C MET A 1 -38.58 16.07 27.14
N GLY A 2 -37.43 15.37 27.13
CA GLY A 2 -36.40 15.56 26.11
C GLY A 2 -36.87 14.99 24.78
N SER A 3 -36.55 15.67 23.69
CA SER A 3 -36.96 15.28 22.34
C SER A 3 -36.37 13.93 21.96
N ASP A 4 -37.19 12.88 22.00
CA ASP A 4 -36.88 11.53 21.51
C ASP A 4 -36.97 11.52 19.98
N ARG A 5 -36.10 12.31 19.34
CA ARG A 5 -35.99 12.34 17.88
C ARG A 5 -35.02 11.24 17.49
N PRO A 6 -35.44 10.21 16.72
CA PRO A 6 -34.53 9.21 16.24
C PRO A 6 -33.44 9.91 15.43
N THR A 7 -32.23 9.88 15.96
CA THR A 7 -31.09 10.50 15.31
C THR A 7 -30.68 9.52 14.22
N TRP A 8 -30.27 10.01 13.04
CA TRP A 8 -29.83 9.13 11.95
C TRP A 8 -28.69 8.17 12.38
N ARG A 9 -27.98 8.48 13.48
CA ARG A 9 -27.00 7.61 14.16
C ARG A 9 -27.59 6.31 14.72
N ASP A 10 -28.83 6.32 15.22
CA ASP A 10 -29.45 5.14 15.85
C ASP A 10 -29.75 4.01 14.84
N ARG A 11 -29.62 4.30 13.54
CA ARG A 11 -29.90 3.35 12.45
C ARG A 11 -28.66 2.61 11.93
N TYR A 12 -27.46 3.08 12.26
CA TYR A 12 -26.22 2.45 11.81
C TYR A 12 -25.50 1.83 13.01
N PRO A 13 -24.97 0.60 12.91
CA PRO A 13 -24.15 0.05 13.96
C PRO A 13 -22.93 0.97 14.14
N GLU A 14 -22.86 1.67 15.27
CA GLU A 14 -21.74 2.58 15.60
C GLU A 14 -20.40 1.85 15.49
N GLU A 15 -20.42 0.54 15.77
CA GLU A 15 -19.27 -0.36 15.74
C GLU A 15 -19.26 -1.24 14.48
N VAL A 16 -18.21 -1.10 13.66
CA VAL A 16 -18.00 -1.88 12.45
C VAL A 16 -16.62 -2.54 12.49
N THR A 17 -16.51 -3.76 11.95
CA THR A 17 -15.23 -4.47 11.91
C THR A 17 -14.35 -3.99 10.76
N CYS A 18 -13.08 -3.75 11.07
CA CYS A 18 -12.07 -3.49 10.05
C CYS A 18 -11.88 -4.74 9.18
N VAL A 19 -11.97 -4.59 7.86
CA VAL A 19 -11.90 -5.71 6.91
C VAL A 19 -10.55 -6.44 6.98
N ARG A 20 -9.46 -5.76 7.34
CA ARG A 20 -8.10 -6.34 7.33
C ARG A 20 -7.68 -6.97 8.64
N CYS A 21 -7.92 -6.32 9.78
CA CYS A 21 -7.51 -6.83 11.10
C CYS A 21 -8.65 -7.44 11.91
N LEU A 22 -9.90 -7.34 11.44
CA LEU A 22 -11.11 -7.80 12.14
C LEU A 22 -11.37 -7.14 13.50
N GLY A 23 -10.61 -6.12 13.88
CA GLY A 23 -10.89 -5.32 15.08
C GLY A 23 -12.16 -4.50 14.93
N VAL A 24 -12.90 -4.35 16.02
CA VAL A 24 -14.11 -3.52 16.10
C VAL A 24 -13.68 -2.07 16.31
N TYR A 25 -14.17 -1.16 15.48
CA TYR A 25 -13.90 0.27 15.56
C TYR A 25 -15.19 1.05 15.29
N ASP A 26 -15.26 2.27 15.83
CA ASP A 26 -16.32 3.20 15.45
C ASP A 26 -16.19 3.56 13.97
N GLN A 27 -17.32 3.53 13.25
CA GLN A 27 -17.43 3.82 11.82
C GLN A 27 -16.72 5.13 11.40
N MET A 28 -16.65 6.14 12.28
CA MET A 28 -15.95 7.41 12.03
C MET A 28 -14.42 7.24 11.85
N TYR A 29 -13.82 6.19 12.42
CA TYR A 29 -12.39 5.89 12.34
C TYR A 29 -12.03 4.92 11.19
N LEU A 30 -13.03 4.51 10.42
CA LEU A 30 -12.86 3.63 9.27
C LEU A 30 -12.94 4.43 7.97
N ASP A 31 -12.00 4.17 7.05
CA ASP A 31 -12.06 4.73 5.69
C ASP A 31 -13.23 4.14 4.89
N ARG A 32 -13.53 4.69 3.70
CA ARG A 32 -14.57 4.18 2.78
C ARG A 32 -14.48 2.68 2.44
N LEU A 33 -13.31 2.07 2.64
CA LEU A 33 -13.05 0.63 2.43
C LEU A 33 -13.13 -0.21 3.71
N LEU A 34 -13.58 0.38 4.83
CA LEU A 34 -13.62 -0.23 6.15
C LEU A 34 -12.23 -0.66 6.64
N TRP A 35 -11.24 0.21 6.42
CA TRP A 35 -9.88 0.03 6.92
C TRP A 35 -9.61 1.02 8.05
N CYS A 36 -9.11 0.54 9.18
CA CYS A 36 -8.64 1.41 10.25
C CYS A 36 -7.28 2.06 9.88
N ASP A 37 -6.95 3.16 10.55
CA ASP A 37 -5.72 3.93 10.27
C ASP A 37 -4.44 3.09 10.38
N ARG A 38 -4.38 2.16 11.35
CA ARG A 38 -3.22 1.25 11.50
C ARG A 38 -3.02 0.37 10.27
N CYS A 39 -4.09 -0.27 9.79
CA CYS A 39 -4.05 -1.11 8.59
C CYS A 39 -3.68 -0.29 7.35
N ARG A 40 -4.13 0.97 7.28
CA ARG A 40 -3.79 1.90 6.19
C ARG A 40 -2.31 2.26 6.17
N ILE A 41 -1.72 2.57 7.33
CA ILE A 41 -0.30 2.88 7.45
C ILE A 41 0.55 1.65 7.10
N ARG A 42 0.20 0.47 7.59
CA ARG A 42 0.89 -0.79 7.23
C ARG A 42 0.83 -1.06 5.72
N ALA A 43 -0.33 -0.86 5.10
CA ALA A 43 -0.48 -0.98 3.64
C ALA A 43 0.44 -0.02 2.89
N ARG A 44 0.52 1.24 3.33
CA ARG A 44 1.40 2.26 2.72
C ARG A 44 2.88 1.93 2.89
N ASN A 45 3.30 1.45 4.07
CA ASN A 45 4.69 1.04 4.30
C ASN A 45 5.06 -0.17 3.45
N ARG A 46 4.15 -1.15 3.32
CA ARG A 46 4.34 -2.28 2.42
C ARG A 46 4.42 -1.81 0.97
N ALA A 47 3.51 -0.93 0.52
CA ALA A 47 3.57 -0.33 -0.83
C ALA A 47 4.89 0.40 -1.08
N ALA A 48 5.44 1.09 -0.07
CA ALA A 48 6.72 1.79 -0.21
C ALA A 48 7.90 0.80 -0.38
N TRP A 49 7.91 -0.28 0.39
CA TRP A 49 8.94 -1.32 0.29
C TRP A 49 8.88 -2.05 -1.06
N TRP A 50 7.68 -2.44 -1.49
CA TRP A 50 7.48 -3.06 -2.81
C TRP A 50 7.67 -2.08 -3.97
N GLY A 51 7.39 -0.79 -3.76
CA GLY A 51 7.68 0.27 -4.71
C GLY A 51 9.17 0.36 -5.02
N TRP A 52 10.03 0.28 -4.00
CA TRP A 52 11.48 0.18 -4.20
C TRP A 52 11.88 -1.07 -4.99
N GLY A 53 11.28 -2.22 -4.70
CA GLY A 53 11.50 -3.44 -5.49
C GLY A 53 11.16 -3.26 -6.97
N GLY A 54 9.99 -2.68 -7.28
CA GLY A 54 9.59 -2.39 -8.66
C GLY A 54 10.52 -1.38 -9.35
N GLY A 55 10.96 -0.35 -8.63
CA GLY A 55 11.93 0.63 -9.12
C GLY A 55 13.28 -0.01 -9.49
N LEU A 56 13.81 -0.88 -8.62
CA LEU A 56 15.07 -1.59 -8.87
C LEU A 56 14.98 -2.54 -10.07
N VAL A 57 13.87 -3.28 -10.21
CA VAL A 57 13.65 -4.13 -11.38
C VAL A 57 13.61 -3.30 -12.66
N PHE A 58 12.88 -2.19 -12.67
CA PHE A 58 12.81 -1.31 -13.82
C PHE A 58 14.18 -0.68 -14.15
N GLY A 59 14.88 -0.15 -13.16
CA GLY A 59 16.23 0.39 -13.32
C GLY A 59 17.22 -0.64 -13.85
N GLY A 60 17.15 -1.87 -13.34
CA GLY A 60 17.98 -2.99 -13.81
C GLY A 60 17.68 -3.38 -15.26
N LEU A 61 16.39 -3.40 -15.66
CA LEU A 61 16.00 -3.65 -17.06
C LEU A 61 16.51 -2.54 -17.99
N VAL A 62 16.42 -1.27 -17.57
CA VAL A 62 16.96 -0.14 -18.33
C VAL A 62 18.48 -0.25 -18.45
N ALA A 63 19.18 -0.56 -17.36
CA ALA A 63 20.63 -0.76 -17.37
C ALA A 63 21.04 -1.91 -18.32
N LEU A 64 20.31 -3.04 -18.26
CA LEU A 64 20.53 -4.19 -19.14
C LEU A 64 20.28 -3.83 -20.61
N TYR A 65 19.23 -3.07 -20.89
CA TYR A 65 18.91 -2.60 -22.24
C TYR A 65 20.01 -1.68 -22.79
N VAL A 66 20.45 -0.70 -21.99
CA VAL A 66 21.57 0.19 -22.36
C VAL A 66 22.82 -0.63 -22.66
N TRP A 67 23.15 -1.61 -21.83
CA TRP A 67 24.35 -2.44 -21.99
C TRP A 67 24.29 -3.30 -23.26
N THR A 68 23.14 -3.91 -23.55
CA THR A 68 23.00 -4.88 -24.65
C THR A 68 22.72 -4.25 -26.00
N VAL A 69 21.96 -3.14 -26.04
CA VAL A 69 21.49 -2.52 -27.30
C VAL A 69 22.26 -1.25 -27.62
N ILE A 70 22.47 -0.37 -26.64
CA ILE A 70 23.08 0.95 -26.88
C ILE A 70 24.60 0.87 -26.89
N GLN A 71 25.19 -0.05 -26.12
CA GLN A 71 26.64 -0.20 -25.91
C GLN A 71 27.28 1.12 -25.44
N PRO A 72 27.34 1.38 -24.12
CA PRO A 72 27.78 2.67 -23.61
C PRO A 72 29.22 2.96 -24.03
N THR A 73 29.44 4.14 -24.60
CA THR A 73 30.79 4.67 -24.82
C THR A 73 31.37 5.15 -23.48
N ASP A 74 32.66 4.85 -23.23
CA ASP A 74 33.35 5.15 -21.96
C ASP A 74 33.42 6.66 -21.62
N LEU A 75 33.08 7.54 -22.55
CA LEU A 75 33.18 8.98 -22.40
C LEU A 75 32.18 9.57 -21.38
N VAL A 76 31.06 8.90 -21.08
CA VAL A 76 29.96 9.49 -20.25
C VAL A 76 29.39 8.50 -19.24
N ILE A 77 30.25 7.75 -18.55
CA ILE A 77 29.83 6.78 -17.50
C ILE A 77 28.96 7.46 -16.42
N ARG A 78 29.33 8.68 -16.01
CA ARG A 78 28.55 9.46 -15.01
C ARG A 78 27.14 9.80 -15.49
N GLY A 79 26.94 10.06 -16.78
CA GLY A 79 25.61 10.34 -17.35
C GLY A 79 24.70 9.11 -17.29
N TRP A 80 25.23 7.95 -17.65
CA TRP A 80 24.49 6.68 -17.60
C TRP A 80 24.05 6.31 -16.18
N LEU A 81 24.94 6.48 -15.20
CA LEU A 81 24.59 6.28 -13.79
C LEU A 81 23.45 7.21 -13.36
N GLY A 82 23.48 8.47 -13.78
CA GLY A 82 22.41 9.43 -13.54
C GLY A 82 21.08 8.99 -14.15
N THR A 83 21.09 8.52 -15.41
CA THR A 83 19.89 8.04 -16.10
C THR A 83 19.28 6.80 -15.43
N ILE A 84 20.10 5.82 -15.05
CA ILE A 84 19.64 4.61 -14.37
C ILE A 84 19.07 4.97 -12.98
N ALA A 85 19.73 5.86 -12.24
CA ALA A 85 19.23 6.31 -10.95
C ALA A 85 17.89 7.04 -11.08
N ALA A 86 17.76 7.94 -12.06
CA ALA A 86 16.50 8.64 -12.35
C ALA A 86 15.39 7.66 -12.75
N ALA A 87 15.67 6.71 -13.64
CA ALA A 87 14.72 5.68 -14.06
C ALA A 87 14.25 4.82 -12.87
N THR A 88 15.18 4.41 -12.01
CA THR A 88 14.88 3.65 -10.78
C THR A 88 13.99 4.46 -9.84
N TRP A 89 14.30 5.74 -9.65
CA TRP A 89 13.54 6.62 -8.76
C TRP A 89 12.11 6.85 -9.27
N VAL A 90 11.94 7.17 -10.55
CA VAL A 90 10.62 7.32 -11.17
C VAL A 90 9.85 6.00 -11.12
N GLY A 91 10.49 4.89 -11.49
CA GLY A 91 9.90 3.55 -11.43
C GLY A 91 9.42 3.20 -10.02
N SER A 92 10.19 3.56 -8.98
CA SER A 92 9.82 3.30 -7.59
C SER A 92 8.57 4.06 -7.14
N LYS A 93 8.42 5.31 -7.59
CA LYS A 93 7.25 6.15 -7.32
C LYS A 93 6.00 5.58 -7.98
N VAL A 94 6.11 5.23 -9.26
CA VAL A 94 4.98 4.67 -10.02
C VAL A 94 4.58 3.30 -9.47
N ALA A 95 5.54 2.42 -9.21
CA ALA A 95 5.29 1.09 -8.63
C ALA A 95 4.59 1.18 -7.27
N ARG A 96 5.00 2.13 -6.41
CA ARG A 96 4.34 2.36 -5.11
C ARG A 96 2.84 2.68 -5.27
N GLU A 97 2.50 3.57 -6.21
CA GLU A 97 1.10 3.96 -6.45
C GLU A 97 0.29 2.81 -7.06
N ILE A 98 0.86 2.07 -8.03
CA ILE A 98 0.20 0.90 -8.62
C ILE A 98 -0.07 -0.17 -7.56
N ILE A 99 0.90 -0.46 -6.70
CA ILE A 99 0.76 -1.50 -5.67
C ILE A 99 -0.24 -1.06 -4.60
N TYR A 100 -0.22 0.20 -4.18
CA TYR A 100 -1.21 0.74 -3.27
C TYR A 100 -2.62 0.72 -3.87
N GLY A 101 -2.76 1.10 -5.15
CA GLY A 101 -4.01 1.01 -5.92
C GLY A 101 -4.51 -0.43 -6.01
N GLY A 102 -3.64 -1.37 -6.37
CA GLY A 102 -3.95 -2.80 -6.43
C GLY A 102 -4.40 -3.36 -5.08
N MET A 103 -3.73 -3.00 -3.98
CA MET A 103 -4.17 -3.38 -2.63
C MET A 103 -5.56 -2.82 -2.28
N ARG A 104 -5.87 -1.60 -2.74
CA ARG A 104 -7.21 -1.01 -2.59
C ARG A 104 -8.28 -1.79 -3.36
N PHE A 105 -8.01 -2.17 -4.61
CA PHE A 105 -8.97 -2.93 -5.43
C PHE A 105 -9.21 -4.34 -4.89
N ARG A 106 -8.16 -5.01 -4.43
CA ARG A 106 -8.26 -6.40 -3.97
C ARG A 106 -9.00 -6.54 -2.64
N ASN A 107 -9.06 -5.47 -1.83
CA ASN A 107 -9.71 -5.39 -0.50
C ASN A 107 -9.69 -6.71 0.30
N ALA A 108 -8.50 -7.33 0.39
CA ALA A 108 -8.36 -8.67 0.92
C ALA A 108 -8.70 -8.69 2.42
N ARG A 109 -9.64 -9.57 2.80
CA ARG A 109 -10.15 -9.69 4.16
C ARG A 109 -9.15 -10.44 5.05
N ALA A 110 -9.13 -10.10 6.35
CA ALA A 110 -8.38 -10.81 7.40
C ALA A 110 -6.86 -10.97 7.17
N VAL A 111 -6.24 -10.21 6.26
CA VAL A 111 -4.79 -10.28 5.98
C VAL A 111 -3.93 -9.97 7.21
N GLU A 112 -4.46 -9.20 8.15
CA GLU A 112 -3.78 -8.78 9.36
C GLU A 112 -4.51 -9.25 10.62
N ALA A 113 -5.40 -10.24 10.49
CA ALA A 113 -6.05 -10.86 11.65
C ALA A 113 -5.06 -11.80 12.35
N THR A 114 -4.86 -11.58 13.64
CA THR A 114 -4.17 -12.55 14.49
C THR A 114 -5.23 -13.54 15.00
N PRO A 115 -5.06 -14.87 14.81
CA PRO A 115 -5.99 -15.82 15.40
C PRO A 115 -5.97 -15.67 16.93
N PRO A 116 -7.12 -15.80 17.61
CA PRO A 116 -7.13 -15.87 19.06
C PRO A 116 -6.19 -17.00 19.51
N ALA A 117 -5.41 -16.76 20.57
CA ALA A 117 -4.66 -17.83 21.18
C ALA A 117 -5.65 -18.92 21.58
N LEU A 118 -5.40 -20.16 21.15
CA LEU A 118 -6.16 -21.30 21.64
C LEU A 118 -5.78 -21.45 23.11
N ASP A 119 -6.65 -20.99 24.00
CA ASP A 119 -6.59 -21.33 25.41
C ASP A 119 -6.55 -22.86 25.48
N SER A 120 -5.35 -23.39 25.75
CA SER A 120 -5.14 -24.82 25.88
C SER A 120 -5.77 -25.26 27.21
N PRO A 121 -6.53 -26.37 27.23
CA PRO A 121 -7.33 -26.79 28.38
C PRO A 121 -6.51 -27.05 29.64
#